data_AF-A0A2T7SPX5-F1
#
_entry.id   AF-A0A2T7SPX5-F1
#
_cell.length_a   1.000
_cell.length_b   1.000
_cell.length_c   1.000
_cell.angle_alpha   90.00
_cell.angle_beta   90.00
_cell.angle_gamma   90.00
#
_symmetry.space_group_name_H-M   'P 1'
#
loop_
_entity.id
_entity.type
_entity.pdbx_description
1 polymer ?
#
loop_
_entity_poly.entity_id
_entity_poly.type
_entity_poly.pdbx_seq_one_letter_code
_entity_poly.pdbx_strand_id
1 'polypeptide(L)'
;MAGAKRGYNRSTDDHSAYERALGACYDYHLSTVVEPSARLNIWRETRGSWRNAYLPVSFLMEHEHIAGKPSEGHARIAVHSDSMKVIDVPMDSWQSLERNAKVCN
;
A
#
# COMPACT_ATOMS: atom_id res chain seq x y z
N MET A 1 -7.50 4.15 -37.13
CA MET A 1 -7.86 4.64 -35.77
C MET A 1 -8.94 3.73 -35.20
N ALA A 2 -8.57 2.78 -34.34
CA ALA A 2 -9.51 1.87 -33.69
C ALA A 2 -8.93 1.44 -32.33
N GLY A 3 -9.10 2.29 -31.31
CA GLY A 3 -8.51 2.09 -29.97
C GLY A 3 -9.44 2.50 -28.83
N ALA A 4 -10.74 2.66 -29.08
CA ALA A 4 -11.72 3.05 -28.06
C ALA A 4 -12.87 2.02 -27.98
N LYS A 5 -12.53 0.73 -27.84
CA LYS A 5 -13.48 -0.34 -27.53
C LYS A 5 -12.79 -1.39 -26.66
N ARG A 6 -12.66 -1.08 -25.38
CA ARG A 6 -12.61 -2.04 -24.27
C ARG A 6 -12.77 -1.21 -23.01
N GLY A 7 -13.98 -1.25 -22.45
CA GLY A 7 -14.21 -0.82 -21.08
C GLY A 7 -13.34 -1.68 -20.18
N TYR A 8 -12.16 -1.16 -19.85
CA TYR A 8 -11.32 -1.76 -18.84
C TYR A 8 -12.07 -1.66 -17.52
N ASN A 9 -12.43 -2.82 -16.98
CA ASN A 9 -12.89 -2.99 -15.62
C ASN A 9 -11.82 -2.39 -14.68
N ARG A 10 -12.02 -1.15 -14.26
CA ARG A 10 -11.17 -0.44 -13.27
C ARG A 10 -11.07 -1.17 -11.92
N SER A 11 -11.94 -2.13 -11.63
CA SER A 11 -12.02 -2.78 -10.32
C SER A 11 -10.94 -3.83 -10.04
N THR A 12 -10.29 -4.38 -11.07
CA THR A 12 -9.21 -5.38 -10.87
C THR A 12 -7.81 -4.75 -10.93
N ASP A 13 -7.69 -3.57 -11.56
CA ASP A 13 -6.43 -2.82 -11.67
C ASP A 13 -6.06 -2.10 -10.36
N ASP A 14 -7.03 -1.59 -9.58
CA ASP A 14 -6.74 -0.85 -8.34
C ASP A 14 -6.17 -1.75 -7.23
N HIS A 15 -6.71 -2.96 -7.04
CA HIS A 15 -6.18 -3.88 -6.02
C HIS A 15 -4.71 -4.24 -6.29
N SER A 16 -4.36 -4.51 -7.55
CA SER A 16 -2.98 -4.83 -7.90
C SER A 16 -2.04 -3.62 -7.78
N ALA A 17 -2.56 -2.41 -7.97
CA ALA A 17 -1.77 -1.18 -7.95
C ALA A 17 -1.29 -0.81 -6.54
N TYR A 18 -2.20 -0.79 -5.55
CA TYR A 18 -1.79 -0.44 -4.19
C TYR A 18 -0.92 -1.52 -3.55
N GLU A 19 -1.23 -2.81 -3.78
CA GLU A 19 -0.43 -3.93 -3.29
C GLU A 19 1.02 -3.83 -3.80
N ARG A 20 1.18 -3.49 -5.09
CA ARG A 20 2.49 -3.28 -5.71
C ARG A 20 3.21 -2.07 -5.11
N ALA A 21 2.49 -0.98 -4.84
CA ALA A 21 3.08 0.22 -4.24
C ALA A 21 3.57 -0.03 -2.80
N LEU A 22 2.79 -0.73 -1.98
CA LEU A 22 3.17 -1.09 -0.61
C LEU A 22 4.30 -2.12 -0.59
N GLY A 23 4.26 -3.12 -1.48
CA GLY A 23 5.36 -4.07 -1.67
C GLY A 23 6.66 -3.39 -2.08
N ALA A 24 6.62 -2.48 -3.05
CA ALA A 24 7.78 -1.71 -3.47
C ALA A 24 8.34 -0.81 -2.35
N CYS A 25 7.46 -0.24 -1.51
CA CYS A 25 7.88 0.53 -0.34
C CYS A 25 8.63 -0.35 0.67
N TYR A 26 8.09 -1.53 0.97
CA TYR A 26 8.75 -2.52 1.83
C TYR A 26 10.12 -2.92 1.29
N ASP A 27 10.20 -3.31 0.02
CA ASP A 27 11.45 -3.74 -0.62
C ASP A 27 12.49 -2.61 -0.62
N TYR A 28 12.05 -1.38 -0.89
CA TYR A 28 12.91 -0.19 -0.82
C TYR A 28 13.51 -0.04 0.58
N HIS A 29 12.69 0.02 1.65
CA HIS A 29 13.20 0.17 3.01
C HIS A 29 14.06 -1.01 3.46
N LEU A 30 13.72 -2.23 3.05
CA LEU A 30 14.57 -3.38 3.35
C LEU A 30 15.93 -3.27 2.65
N SER A 31 15.99 -2.70 1.45
CA SER A 31 17.23 -2.48 0.69
C SER A 31 18.13 -1.40 1.29
N THR A 32 17.58 -0.42 2.01
CA THR A 32 18.35 0.65 2.66
C THR A 32 19.04 0.20 3.95
N VAL A 33 18.65 -0.94 4.52
CA VAL A 33 19.29 -1.53 5.70
C VAL A 33 20.65 -2.11 5.32
N VAL A 34 21.73 -1.39 5.62
CA VAL A 34 23.11 -1.75 5.22
C VAL A 34 23.57 -3.08 5.83
N GLU A 35 23.26 -3.30 7.11
CA GLU A 35 23.71 -4.46 7.86
C GLU A 35 22.93 -5.74 7.47
N PRO A 36 23.60 -6.79 6.92
CA PRO A 36 22.91 -7.98 6.43
C PRO A 36 22.16 -8.75 7.52
N SER A 37 22.71 -8.78 8.75
CA SER A 37 22.08 -9.46 9.88
C SER A 37 20.78 -8.77 10.32
N ALA A 38 20.80 -7.44 10.40
CA ALA A 38 19.62 -6.63 10.69
C ALA A 38 18.55 -6.79 9.59
N ARG A 39 18.96 -6.76 8.32
CA ARG A 39 18.06 -6.97 7.18
C ARG A 39 17.39 -8.34 7.23
N LEU A 40 18.14 -9.40 7.52
CA LEU A 40 17.61 -10.75 7.66
C LEU A 40 16.63 -10.87 8.83
N ASN A 41 16.91 -10.21 9.95
CA ASN A 41 16.00 -10.20 11.10
C ASN A 41 14.68 -9.51 10.75
N ILE A 42 14.72 -8.33 10.14
CA ILE A 42 13.52 -7.62 9.67
C ILE A 42 12.73 -8.50 8.69
N TRP A 43 13.41 -9.13 7.72
CA TRP A 43 12.75 -10.02 6.77
C TRP A 43 12.06 -11.20 7.46
N ARG A 44 12.69 -11.81 8.48
CA ARG A 44 12.10 -12.90 9.26
C ARG A 44 10.89 -12.45 10.09
N GLU A 45 11.00 -11.34 10.79
CA GLU A 45 9.93 -10.77 11.63
C GLU A 45 8.69 -10.42 10.80
N THR A 46 8.92 -9.81 9.64
CA THR A 46 7.86 -9.44 8.69
C THR A 46 7.43 -10.60 7.78
N ARG A 47 8.06 -11.78 7.91
CA ARG A 47 7.85 -12.94 7.03
C ARG A 47 7.97 -12.59 5.54
N GLY A 48 8.86 -11.65 5.20
CA GLY A 48 9.07 -11.17 3.84
C GLY A 48 7.87 -10.44 3.23
N SER A 49 6.94 -9.93 4.04
CA SER A 49 5.71 -9.30 3.54
C SER A 49 5.45 -7.96 4.20
N TRP A 50 5.12 -6.98 3.37
CA TRP A 50 4.70 -5.65 3.79
C TRP A 50 3.48 -5.68 4.73
N ARG A 51 2.62 -6.70 4.62
CA ARG A 51 1.41 -6.87 5.44
C ARG A 51 1.71 -7.05 6.93
N ASN A 52 2.91 -7.57 7.24
CA ASN A 52 3.38 -7.74 8.62
C ASN A 52 4.42 -6.68 9.00
N ALA A 53 4.65 -5.68 8.14
CA ALA A 53 5.64 -4.64 8.37
C ALA A 53 4.97 -3.37 8.87
N TYR A 54 5.75 -2.59 9.62
CA TYR A 54 5.48 -1.17 9.78
C TYR A 54 6.02 -0.44 8.55
N LEU A 55 5.14 0.22 7.81
CA LEU A 55 5.51 1.02 6.66
C LEU A 55 5.41 2.51 6.99
N PRO A 56 6.36 3.33 6.52
CA PRO A 56 6.24 4.78 6.61
C PRO A 56 5.20 5.25 5.60
N VAL A 57 3.96 5.37 6.07
CA VAL A 57 2.82 5.90 5.32
C VAL A 57 2.13 7.00 6.12
N SER A 58 1.45 7.91 5.45
CA SER A 58 0.68 8.99 6.08
C SER A 58 -0.74 9.01 5.54
N PHE A 59 -1.72 9.05 6.44
CA PHE A 59 -3.11 9.25 6.08
C PHE A 59 -3.32 10.66 5.52
N LEU A 60 -4.06 10.76 4.41
CA LEU A 60 -4.42 12.05 3.81
C LEU A 60 -5.91 12.32 3.95
N MET A 61 -6.75 11.40 3.47
CA MET A 61 -8.21 11.54 3.57
C MET A 61 -8.95 10.22 3.32
N GLU A 62 -10.16 10.11 3.84
CA GLU A 62 -11.13 9.09 3.46
C GLU A 62 -12.00 9.61 2.31
N HIS A 63 -12.31 8.74 1.34
CA HIS A 63 -13.25 9.06 0.28
C HIS A 63 -13.95 7.79 -0.25
N GLU A 64 -15.05 8.02 -0.95
CA GLU A 64 -15.83 6.98 -1.60
C GLU A 64 -15.67 7.03 -3.12
N HIS A 65 -15.52 5.88 -3.78
CA HIS A 65 -15.56 5.83 -5.25
C HIS A 65 -16.99 6.04 -5.76
N ILE A 66 -17.28 7.23 -6.28
CA ILE A 66 -18.59 7.54 -6.86
C ILE A 66 -18.75 6.79 -8.20
N ALA A 67 -19.44 5.65 -8.15
CA ALA A 67 -19.84 4.89 -9.35
C ALA A 67 -21.25 4.26 -9.22
N GLY A 68 -22.19 4.92 -8.53
CA GLY A 68 -23.61 4.57 -8.57
C GLY A 68 -24.02 3.24 -7.93
N LYS A 69 -23.17 2.68 -7.06
CA LYS A 69 -23.40 1.49 -6.22
C LYS A 69 -22.94 1.81 -4.79
N PRO A 70 -23.35 1.05 -3.75
CA PRO A 70 -22.76 1.22 -2.41
C PRO A 70 -21.24 1.22 -2.53
N SER A 71 -20.65 2.39 -2.29
CA SER A 71 -19.24 2.68 -2.50
C SER A 71 -18.45 2.10 -1.34
N GLU A 72 -17.48 1.25 -1.64
CA GLU A 72 -16.49 0.84 -0.65
C GLU A 72 -15.64 2.06 -0.28
N GLY A 73 -15.50 2.33 1.03
CA GLY A 73 -14.67 3.41 1.54
C GLY A 73 -13.20 3.15 1.29
N HIS A 74 -12.48 4.18 0.83
CA HIS A 74 -11.05 4.13 0.56
C HIS A 74 -10.31 5.19 1.37
N ALA A 75 -9.11 4.85 1.82
CA ALA A 75 -8.17 5.80 2.40
C ALA A 75 -7.17 6.20 1.33
N ARG A 76 -7.02 7.51 1.13
CA ARG A 76 -5.91 8.08 0.39
C ARG A 76 -4.72 8.23 1.33
N ILE A 77 -3.59 7.66 0.95
CA ILE A 77 -2.36 7.68 1.75
C ILE A 77 -1.16 8.15 0.94
N ALA A 78 -0.21 8.79 1.61
CA ALA A 78 1.13 9.02 1.08
C ALA A 78 2.04 7.86 1.51
N VAL A 79 2.77 7.28 0.56
CA VAL A 79 3.75 6.23 0.76
C VAL A 79 5.14 6.81 0.58
N HIS A 80 5.98 6.68 1.62
CA HIS A 80 7.32 7.27 1.64
C HIS A 80 8.36 6.20 1.23
N SER A 81 8.55 5.99 -0.08
CA SER A 81 9.60 5.10 -0.62
C SER A 81 10.79 5.91 -1.18
N ASP A 82 11.43 5.42 -2.24
CA ASP A 82 12.38 6.16 -3.09
C ASP A 82 11.87 7.54 -3.55
N SER A 83 10.56 7.61 -3.76
CA SER A 83 9.80 8.77 -4.18
C SER A 83 8.46 8.75 -3.43
N MET A 84 7.98 9.92 -3.01
CA MET A 84 6.67 10.00 -2.37
C MET A 84 5.58 9.67 -3.40
N LYS A 85 4.74 8.69 -3.11
CA LYS A 85 3.60 8.30 -3.95
C LYS A 85 2.30 8.49 -3.18
N VAL A 86 1.27 8.94 -3.88
CA VAL A 86 -0.10 9.00 -3.32
C VAL A 86 -0.92 7.90 -3.97
N ILE A 87 -1.50 7.04 -3.14
CA ILE A 87 -2.32 5.91 -3.57
C ILE A 87 -3.60 5.85 -2.76
N ASP A 88 -4.63 5.24 -3.34
CA ASP A 88 -5.88 4.93 -2.68
C ASP A 88 -5.85 3.44 -2.26
N VAL A 89 -6.21 3.15 -1.01
CA VAL A 89 -6.27 1.78 -0.46
C VAL A 89 -7.65 1.50 0.11
N PRO A 90 -8.14 0.24 0.06
CA PRO A 90 -9.35 -0.14 0.76
C PRO A 90 -9.24 0.18 2.27
N MET A 91 -10.35 0.61 2.89
CA MET A 91 -10.32 1.03 4.30
C MET A 91 -9.81 -0.07 5.25
N ASP A 92 -10.15 -1.34 5.00
CA ASP A 92 -9.67 -2.48 5.78
C ASP A 92 -8.14 -2.63 5.73
N SER A 93 -7.55 -2.30 4.57
CA SER A 93 -6.09 -2.30 4.39
C SER A 93 -5.46 -1.16 5.19
N TRP A 94 -6.07 0.04 5.17
CA TRP A 94 -5.63 1.17 6.00
C TRP A 94 -5.69 0.85 7.49
N GLN A 95 -6.81 0.32 7.98
CA GLN A 95 -6.97 -0.07 9.39
C GLN A 95 -5.94 -1.14 9.82
N SER A 96 -5.49 -1.97 8.90
CA SER A 96 -4.44 -2.97 9.18
C SER A 96 -3.06 -2.32 9.28
N LEU A 97 -2.73 -1.38 8.38
CA LEU A 97 -1.51 -0.57 8.45
C LEU A 97 -1.46 0.28 9.73
N GLU A 98 -2.58 0.92 10.09
CA GLU A 98 -2.68 1.75 11.29
C GLU A 98 -2.51 0.93 12.59
N ARG A 99 -3.06 -0.29 12.63
CA ARG A 99 -2.87 -1.21 13.76
C ARG A 99 -1.42 -1.62 13.92
N ASN A 100 -0.73 -1.96 12.83
CA ASN A 100 0.69 -2.30 12.87
C ASN A 100 1.54 -1.13 13.38
N ALA A 101 1.19 0.11 13.02
CA ALA A 101 1.85 1.31 13.53
C ALA A 101 1.70 1.49 15.05
N LYS A 102 0.52 1.18 15.60
CA LYS A 102 0.24 1.33 17.04
C LYS A 102 0.91 0.27 17.91
N VAL A 103 1.19 -0.92 17.38
CA VAL A 103 1.85 -2.01 18.13
C VAL A 103 3.35 -1.76 18.31
N CYS A 104 3.96 -0.95 17.44
CA CYS A 104 5.39 -0.64 17.47
C CYS A 104 5.77 0.63 18.29
N ASN A 105 4.78 1.34 18.86
CA ASN A 105 4.98 2.50 19.74
C ASN A 105 4.69 2.13 21.19
#